data_AF-S7RMM2-F1
#
_entry.id   AF-S7RMM2-F1
#
_cell.length_a   1.000
_cell.length_b   1.000
_cell.length_c   1.000
_cell.angle_alpha   90.00
_cell.angle_beta   90.00
_cell.angle_gamma   90.00
#
_symmetry.space_group_name_H-M   'P 1'
#
loop_
_entity.id
_entity.type
_entity.pdbx_description
1 polymer ?
#
loop_
_entity_poly.entity_id
_entity_poly.type
_entity_poly.pdbx_seq_one_letter_code
_entity_poly.pdbx_strand_id
1 'polypeptide(L)'
;MAPLQYPLPLDKLARREELIIWLTWVLFCTLANGIPLDMPRRINLPNNLGAFVGLLVHLQKVGFPSHWIADFIATILADDITTNIRPYLERLPIPITEVRRREEHRKTDLLPWHADFEVIIASCPQALPFSLRLPSAFPTFADIRTYKATGLKVVDTRKHKFVRYWAKLASPHVAVVGLLFYKPSPEYEAEDIAHQIGLVLKEDALPRCRFS
;
A
#
# COMPACT_ATOMS: atom_id res chain seq x y z
N MET A 1 -22.63 -24.09 0.45
CA MET A 1 -21.54 -24.33 -0.52
C MET A 1 -20.46 -25.12 0.17
N ALA A 2 -19.99 -26.24 -0.39
CA ALA A 2 -18.85 -26.96 0.17
C ALA A 2 -17.59 -26.08 0.09
N PRO A 3 -16.68 -26.14 1.09
CA PRO A 3 -15.45 -25.37 1.04
C PRO A 3 -14.61 -25.80 -0.17
N LEU A 4 -14.06 -24.81 -0.89
CA LEU A 4 -13.12 -25.09 -1.97
C LEU A 4 -11.87 -25.77 -1.39
N GLN A 5 -11.49 -26.90 -1.99
CA GLN A 5 -10.29 -27.64 -1.60
C GLN A 5 -9.08 -27.01 -2.29
N TYR A 6 -8.08 -26.62 -1.50
CA TYR A 6 -6.82 -26.05 -1.97
C TYR A 6 -5.68 -27.07 -1.83
N PRO A 7 -4.63 -27.00 -2.67
CA PRO A 7 -4.43 -26.04 -3.77
C PRO A 7 -5.31 -26.37 -5.00
N LEU A 8 -5.67 -25.33 -5.75
CA LEU A 8 -6.35 -25.49 -7.03
C LEU A 8 -5.33 -25.85 -8.14
N PRO A 9 -5.72 -26.66 -9.13
CA PRO A 9 -4.93 -26.87 -10.34
C PRO A 9 -4.65 -25.56 -11.09
N LEU A 10 -3.45 -25.44 -11.68
CA LEU A 10 -2.99 -24.20 -12.33
C LEU A 10 -3.88 -23.77 -13.51
N ASP A 11 -4.47 -24.72 -14.23
CA ASP A 11 -5.42 -24.46 -15.33
C ASP A 11 -6.72 -23.80 -14.86
N LYS A 12 -7.02 -23.86 -13.55
CA LYS A 12 -8.17 -23.20 -12.93
C LYS A 12 -7.82 -21.86 -12.28
N LEU A 13 -6.55 -21.47 -12.30
CA LEU A 13 -6.06 -20.21 -11.75
C LEU A 13 -5.95 -19.14 -12.84
N ALA A 14 -5.92 -17.88 -12.41
CA ALA A 14 -5.58 -16.78 -13.30
C ALA A 14 -4.16 -16.94 -13.85
N ARG A 15 -3.93 -16.45 -15.07
CA ARG A 15 -2.59 -16.42 -15.66
C ARG A 15 -1.69 -15.49 -14.87
N ARG A 16 -0.37 -15.64 -15.05
CA ARG A 16 0.63 -14.80 -14.36
C ARG A 16 0.35 -13.32 -14.56
N GLU A 17 0.14 -12.90 -15.80
CA GLU A 17 -0.07 -11.50 -16.16
C GLU A 17 -1.33 -10.93 -15.50
N GLU A 18 -2.41 -11.72 -15.48
CA GLU A 18 -3.68 -11.35 -14.84
C GLU A 18 -3.52 -11.20 -13.33
N LEU A 19 -2.77 -12.12 -12.70
CA LEU A 19 -2.44 -12.07 -11.29
C LEU A 19 -1.63 -10.82 -10.94
N ILE A 20 -0.57 -10.51 -11.71
CA ILE A 20 0.29 -9.34 -11.45
C ILE A 20 -0.49 -8.04 -11.61
N ILE A 21 -1.34 -7.93 -12.63
CA ILE A 21 -2.24 -6.77 -12.81
C ILE A 21 -3.17 -6.61 -11.62
N TRP A 22 -3.80 -7.71 -11.18
CA TRP A 22 -4.70 -7.69 -10.03
C TRP A 22 -3.97 -7.34 -8.72
N LEU A 23 -2.81 -7.93 -8.47
CA LEU A 23 -1.97 -7.63 -7.30
C LEU A 23 -1.52 -6.18 -7.27
N THR A 24 -1.14 -5.61 -8.41
CA THR A 24 -0.77 -4.19 -8.52
C THR A 24 -1.96 -3.30 -8.20
N TRP A 25 -3.17 -3.66 -8.66
CA TRP A 25 -4.39 -2.93 -8.33
C TRP A 25 -4.71 -2.99 -6.84
N VAL A 26 -4.62 -4.18 -6.22
CA VAL A 26 -4.83 -4.35 -4.77
C VAL A 26 -3.78 -3.59 -3.96
N LEU A 27 -2.52 -3.60 -4.40
CA LEU A 27 -1.45 -2.82 -3.79
C LEU A 27 -1.80 -1.34 -3.82
N PHE A 28 -2.19 -0.79 -4.97
CA PHE A 28 -2.49 0.65 -5.08
C PHE A 28 -3.73 1.04 -4.29
N CYS A 29 -4.75 0.18 -4.23
CA CYS A 29 -5.88 0.36 -3.32
C CYS A 29 -5.48 0.28 -1.85
N THR A 30 -4.37 -0.37 -1.50
CA THR A 30 -3.83 -0.40 -0.12
C THR A 30 -3.04 0.87 0.19
N LEU A 31 -2.22 1.34 -0.76
CA LEU A 31 -1.34 2.50 -0.59
C LEU A 31 -2.08 3.84 -0.70
N ALA A 32 -3.02 3.95 -1.63
CA ALA A 32 -3.73 5.17 -1.95
C ALA A 32 -5.24 4.91 -2.02
N ASN A 33 -5.92 5.32 -0.94
CA ASN A 33 -7.34 5.07 -0.76
C ASN A 33 -8.20 6.23 -1.29
N GLY A 34 -9.38 5.88 -1.80
CA GLY A 34 -10.44 6.85 -2.08
C GLY A 34 -10.99 7.49 -0.81
N ILE A 35 -11.69 8.61 -0.97
CA ILE A 35 -12.28 9.36 0.14
C ILE A 35 -13.58 8.68 0.59
N PRO A 36 -13.70 8.22 1.84
CA PRO A 36 -14.94 7.59 2.31
C PRO A 36 -16.10 8.61 2.38
N LEU A 37 -17.32 8.12 2.15
CA LEU A 37 -18.54 8.89 2.43
C LEU A 37 -18.80 9.01 3.92
N ASP A 38 -19.72 9.91 4.27
CA ASP A 38 -20.22 10.05 5.63
C ASP A 38 -21.06 8.83 6.04
N MET A 39 -21.13 8.59 7.36
CA MET A 39 -22.08 7.64 7.92
C MET A 39 -23.52 8.01 7.49
N PRO A 40 -24.38 7.03 7.19
CA PRO A 40 -24.19 5.57 7.32
C PRO A 40 -23.59 4.89 6.07
N ARG A 41 -23.27 5.63 5.01
CA ARG A 41 -22.79 5.07 3.71
C ARG A 41 -21.28 4.93 3.64
N ARG A 42 -20.60 5.02 4.79
CA ARG A 42 -19.15 4.98 4.88
C ARG A 42 -18.64 3.60 4.47
N ILE A 43 -17.66 3.57 3.58
CA ILE A 43 -16.90 2.36 3.23
C ILE A 43 -15.47 2.62 3.67
N ASN A 44 -14.97 1.76 4.57
CA ASN A 44 -13.56 1.74 4.92
C ASN A 44 -12.88 0.67 4.07
N LEU A 45 -11.80 1.03 3.37
CA LEU A 45 -10.97 0.05 2.70
C LEU A 45 -10.09 -0.64 3.76
N PRO A 46 -10.23 -1.96 3.96
CA PRO A 46 -9.77 -2.61 5.20
C PRO A 46 -8.29 -2.99 5.20
N ASN A 47 -7.46 -2.50 4.29
CA ASN A 47 -6.15 -3.09 4.08
C ASN A 47 -5.00 -2.14 4.41
N ASN A 48 -4.04 -2.69 5.14
CA ASN A 48 -2.71 -2.13 5.31
C ASN A 48 -1.70 -3.07 4.61
N LEU A 49 -0.43 -2.67 4.57
CA LEU A 49 0.62 -3.47 3.95
C LEU A 49 0.80 -4.86 4.58
N GLY A 50 0.54 -5.01 5.87
CA GLY A 50 0.56 -6.32 6.53
C GLY A 50 -0.51 -7.28 5.98
N ALA A 51 -1.74 -6.78 5.80
CA ALA A 51 -2.82 -7.55 5.17
C ALA A 51 -2.49 -7.90 3.70
N PHE A 52 -1.85 -6.98 2.97
CA PHE A 52 -1.38 -7.23 1.62
C PHE A 52 -0.33 -8.35 1.55
N VAL A 53 0.68 -8.33 2.42
CA VAL A 53 1.68 -9.42 2.50
C VAL A 53 1.02 -10.74 2.92
N GLY A 54 0.07 -10.69 3.85
CA GLY A 54 -0.74 -11.86 4.23
C GLY A 54 -1.51 -12.47 3.04
N LEU A 55 -2.04 -11.63 2.15
CA LEU A 55 -2.66 -12.07 0.89
C LEU A 55 -1.62 -12.77 -0.01
N LEU A 56 -0.42 -12.23 -0.16
CA LEU A 56 0.65 -12.86 -0.96
C LEU A 56 1.00 -14.26 -0.43
N VAL A 57 1.10 -14.40 0.89
CA VAL A 57 1.29 -15.71 1.55
C VAL A 57 0.11 -16.65 1.29
N HIS A 58 -1.12 -16.13 1.31
CA HIS A 58 -2.32 -16.92 1.05
C HIS A 58 -2.40 -17.43 -0.38
N LEU A 59 -1.95 -16.66 -1.38
CA LEU A 59 -1.98 -17.08 -2.79
C LEU A 59 -1.16 -18.34 -3.04
N GLN A 60 -0.06 -18.55 -2.32
CA GLN A 60 0.70 -19.80 -2.39
C GLN A 60 -0.16 -20.99 -1.91
N LYS A 61 -0.94 -20.83 -0.84
CA LYS A 61 -1.85 -21.86 -0.34
C LYS A 61 -2.97 -22.17 -1.34
N VAL A 62 -3.43 -21.16 -2.08
CA VAL A 62 -4.44 -21.32 -3.14
C VAL A 62 -3.89 -22.15 -4.31
N GLY A 63 -2.57 -22.16 -4.53
CA GLY A 63 -1.90 -22.95 -5.57
C GLY A 63 -1.15 -22.12 -6.61
N PHE A 64 -1.06 -20.79 -6.44
CA PHE A 64 -0.26 -19.96 -7.35
C PHE A 64 1.24 -20.29 -7.21
N PRO A 65 2.00 -20.34 -8.33
CA PRO A 65 3.43 -20.65 -8.26
C PRO A 65 4.20 -19.66 -7.39
N SER A 66 4.94 -20.19 -6.41
CA SER A 66 5.75 -19.41 -5.47
C SER A 66 6.68 -18.40 -6.14
N HIS A 67 7.28 -18.77 -7.28
CA HIS A 67 8.19 -17.88 -7.99
C HIS A 67 7.49 -16.66 -8.61
N TRP A 68 6.20 -16.74 -8.99
CA TRP A 68 5.46 -15.57 -9.48
C TRP A 68 5.27 -14.53 -8.39
N ILE A 69 4.97 -14.99 -7.17
CA ILE A 69 4.77 -14.11 -6.01
C ILE A 69 6.12 -13.53 -5.56
N ALA A 70 7.17 -14.35 -5.53
CA ALA A 70 8.52 -13.91 -5.19
C ALA A 70 9.07 -12.88 -6.17
N ASP A 71 8.88 -13.09 -7.48
CA ASP A 71 9.25 -12.13 -8.52
C ASP A 71 8.54 -10.79 -8.32
N PHE A 72 7.23 -10.83 -8.03
CA PHE A 72 6.44 -9.62 -7.81
C PHE A 72 6.91 -8.82 -6.59
N ILE A 73 7.22 -9.49 -5.48
CA ILE A 73 7.81 -8.84 -4.30
C ILE A 73 9.18 -8.26 -4.64
N ALA A 74 10.01 -8.96 -5.40
CA ALA A 74 11.29 -8.44 -5.84
C ALA A 74 11.13 -7.16 -6.70
N THR A 75 10.12 -7.08 -7.57
CA THR A 75 9.81 -5.86 -8.33
C THR A 75 9.39 -4.70 -7.42
N ILE A 76 8.60 -4.96 -6.36
CA ILE A 76 8.25 -3.94 -5.35
C ILE A 76 9.50 -3.41 -4.66
N LEU A 77 10.35 -4.32 -4.15
CA LEU A 77 11.58 -3.98 -3.43
C LEU A 77 12.65 -3.34 -4.32
N ALA A 78 12.58 -3.56 -5.63
CA ALA A 78 13.45 -2.91 -6.60
C ALA A 78 12.93 -1.54 -7.07
N ASP A 79 11.73 -1.12 -6.63
CA ASP A 79 11.05 0.10 -7.11
C ASP A 79 10.87 0.10 -8.65
N ASP A 80 10.52 -1.06 -9.22
CA ASP A 80 10.51 -1.27 -10.68
C ASP A 80 9.11 -1.62 -11.22
N ILE A 81 8.05 -1.13 -10.56
CA ILE A 81 6.70 -1.31 -11.08
C ILE A 81 6.42 -0.25 -12.15
N THR A 82 6.24 -0.72 -13.40
CA THR A 82 5.66 0.07 -14.48
C THR A 82 4.24 -0.41 -14.76
N THR A 83 3.26 0.51 -14.68
CA THR A 83 1.85 0.15 -14.87
C THR A 83 1.03 1.28 -15.46
N ASN A 84 -0.08 0.92 -16.07
CA ASN A 84 -1.14 1.83 -16.51
C ASN A 84 -2.33 1.87 -15.53
N ILE A 85 -2.20 1.23 -14.37
CA ILE A 85 -3.22 1.23 -13.33
C ILE A 85 -3.23 2.59 -12.62
N ARG A 86 -4.42 3.14 -12.48
CA ARG A 86 -4.69 4.38 -11.75
C ARG A 86 -5.34 4.04 -10.39
N PRO A 87 -4.80 4.53 -9.25
CA PRO A 87 -5.51 4.43 -7.98
C PRO A 87 -6.79 5.26 -8.01
N TYR A 88 -7.86 4.75 -7.40
CA TYR A 88 -9.11 5.50 -7.27
C TYR A 88 -9.03 6.44 -6.05
N LEU A 89 -8.93 7.74 -6.32
CA LEU A 89 -8.73 8.78 -5.29
C LEU A 89 -10.01 9.61 -5.03
N GLU A 90 -11.11 9.26 -5.70
CA GLU A 90 -12.39 9.96 -5.57
C GLU A 90 -13.24 9.35 -4.44
N ARG A 91 -14.53 9.66 -4.39
CA ARG A 91 -15.42 9.24 -3.30
C ARG A 91 -15.81 7.78 -3.42
N LEU A 92 -15.66 7.00 -2.36
CA LEU A 92 -16.11 5.61 -2.32
C LEU A 92 -17.66 5.52 -2.29
N PRO A 93 -18.29 4.43 -2.78
CA PRO A 93 -17.70 3.24 -3.41
C PRO A 93 -17.06 3.52 -4.77
N ILE A 94 -16.10 2.67 -5.16
CA ILE A 94 -15.47 2.73 -6.49
C ILE A 94 -16.51 2.32 -7.54
N PRO A 95 -16.84 3.17 -8.53
CA PRO A 95 -17.73 2.80 -9.62
C PRO A 95 -17.17 1.66 -10.47
N ILE A 96 -18.03 0.78 -10.97
CA ILE A 96 -17.62 -0.35 -11.84
C ILE A 96 -16.89 0.15 -13.11
N THR A 97 -17.23 1.35 -13.58
CA THR A 97 -16.57 2.00 -14.72
C THR A 97 -15.07 2.23 -14.49
N GLU A 98 -14.64 2.39 -13.23
CA GLU A 98 -13.24 2.63 -12.89
C GLU A 98 -12.37 1.35 -12.97
N VAL A 99 -12.98 0.16 -12.89
CA VAL A 99 -12.25 -1.12 -12.94
C VAL A 99 -11.45 -1.27 -14.25
N ARG A 100 -12.01 -0.75 -15.35
CA ARG A 100 -11.40 -0.78 -16.69
C ARG A 100 -10.65 0.49 -17.04
N ARG A 101 -10.68 1.52 -16.18
CA ARG A 101 -9.96 2.75 -16.44
C ARG A 101 -8.45 2.48 -16.39
N ARG A 102 -7.75 2.99 -17.39
CA ARG A 102 -6.30 2.90 -17.54
C ARG A 102 -5.76 4.29 -17.87
N GLU A 103 -4.53 4.53 -17.48
CA GLU A 103 -3.77 5.72 -17.84
C GLU A 103 -2.62 5.35 -18.77
N GLU A 104 -1.79 6.32 -19.14
CA GLU A 104 -0.54 6.03 -19.81
C GLU A 104 0.37 5.19 -18.89
N HIS A 105 1.13 4.28 -19.49
CA HIS A 105 2.12 3.50 -18.75
C HIS A 105 3.13 4.43 -18.12
N ARG A 106 3.32 4.28 -16.81
CA ARG A 106 4.31 5.04 -16.06
C ARG A 106 5.00 4.13 -15.05
N LYS A 107 6.22 4.48 -14.70
CA LYS A 107 6.86 3.95 -13.52
C LYS A 107 6.23 4.56 -12.27
N THR A 108 6.05 3.75 -11.24
CA THR A 108 5.52 4.19 -9.96
C THR A 108 6.62 4.24 -8.92
N ASP A 109 6.56 5.28 -8.09
CA ASP A 109 7.48 5.45 -6.97
C ASP A 109 6.89 4.76 -5.73
N LEU A 110 7.56 3.69 -5.29
CA LEU A 110 7.25 2.90 -4.11
C LEU A 110 8.27 3.13 -2.99
N LEU A 111 9.31 3.93 -3.19
CA LEU A 111 10.31 4.26 -2.17
C LEU A 111 9.68 4.74 -0.86
N PRO A 112 8.60 5.54 -0.84
CA PRO A 112 7.98 5.98 0.41
C PRO A 112 7.45 4.85 1.29
N TRP A 113 7.19 3.66 0.72
CA TRP A 113 6.71 2.48 1.44
C TRP A 113 7.75 1.38 1.56
N HIS A 114 8.98 1.57 1.04
CA HIS A 114 10.04 0.56 1.10
C HIS A 114 10.34 0.14 2.53
N ALA A 115 10.49 1.10 3.45
CA ALA A 115 10.77 0.82 4.85
C ALA A 115 9.68 -0.07 5.49
N ASP A 116 8.40 0.16 5.17
CA ASP A 116 7.30 -0.69 5.66
C ASP A 116 7.39 -2.12 5.09
N PHE A 117 7.65 -2.27 3.79
CA PHE A 117 7.85 -3.58 3.16
C PHE A 117 9.04 -4.33 3.77
N GLU A 118 10.17 -3.65 3.93
CA GLU A 118 11.38 -4.18 4.54
C GLU A 118 11.11 -4.66 5.96
N VAL A 119 10.48 -3.82 6.80
CA VAL A 119 10.13 -4.18 8.17
C VAL A 119 9.22 -5.39 8.21
N ILE A 120 8.18 -5.45 7.37
CA ILE A 120 7.25 -6.59 7.35
C ILE A 120 7.99 -7.88 6.95
N ILE A 121 8.77 -7.86 5.86
CA ILE A 121 9.48 -9.03 5.35
C ILE A 121 10.58 -9.48 6.32
N ALA A 122 11.36 -8.55 6.87
CA ALA A 122 12.42 -8.84 7.84
C ALA A 122 11.90 -9.36 9.18
N SER A 123 10.64 -9.02 9.53
CA SER A 123 9.99 -9.50 10.77
C SER A 123 9.48 -10.92 10.68
N CYS A 124 9.21 -11.44 9.49
CA CYS A 124 8.64 -12.78 9.33
C CYS A 124 9.23 -13.60 8.19
N PRO A 125 10.58 -13.69 8.03
CA PRO A 125 11.19 -14.40 6.91
C PRO A 125 10.82 -15.89 6.88
N GLN A 126 10.66 -16.51 8.05
CA GLN A 126 10.27 -17.93 8.18
C GLN A 126 8.77 -18.18 7.93
N ALA A 127 7.94 -17.13 7.90
CA ALA A 127 6.52 -17.24 7.62
C ALA A 127 6.21 -17.19 6.12
N LEU A 128 7.17 -16.80 5.29
CA LEU A 128 7.02 -16.76 3.84
C LEU A 128 7.10 -18.19 3.28
N PRO A 129 6.07 -18.66 2.56
CA PRO A 129 6.05 -20.02 1.99
C PRO A 129 6.88 -20.12 0.69
N PHE A 130 7.77 -19.17 0.46
CA PHE A 130 8.60 -19.05 -0.74
C PHE A 130 9.90 -18.32 -0.43
N SER A 131 10.94 -18.61 -1.20
CA SER A 131 12.25 -17.96 -1.05
C SER A 131 12.28 -16.63 -1.80
N LEU A 132 12.70 -15.57 -1.11
CA LEU A 132 12.94 -14.26 -1.72
C LEU A 132 14.43 -14.06 -2.00
N ARG A 133 14.75 -13.44 -3.13
CA ARG A 133 16.09 -12.94 -3.44
C ARG A 133 16.20 -11.51 -2.89
N LEU A 134 16.68 -11.40 -1.67
CA LEU A 134 16.84 -10.10 -1.02
C LEU A 134 18.22 -9.51 -1.36
N PRO A 135 18.34 -8.19 -1.53
CA PRO A 135 19.63 -7.51 -1.64
C PRO A 135 20.54 -7.83 -0.45
N SER A 136 21.86 -7.78 -0.64
CA SER A 136 22.83 -8.01 0.43
C SER A 136 22.75 -6.98 1.55
N ALA A 137 22.29 -5.76 1.24
CA ALA A 137 22.05 -4.68 2.19
C ALA A 137 20.64 -4.70 2.82
N PHE A 138 19.81 -5.71 2.55
CA PHE A 138 18.45 -5.79 3.08
C PHE A 138 18.47 -5.91 4.62
N PRO A 139 17.61 -5.17 5.34
CA PRO A 139 17.63 -5.17 6.79
C PRO A 139 17.23 -6.52 7.37
N THR A 140 17.81 -6.84 8.51
CA THR A 140 17.43 -8.00 9.32
C THR A 140 16.49 -7.58 10.44
N PHE A 141 15.87 -8.56 11.11
CA PHE A 141 15.07 -8.28 12.31
C PHE A 141 15.87 -7.50 13.37
N ALA A 142 17.18 -7.73 13.45
CA ALA A 142 18.07 -7.06 14.40
C ALA A 142 18.33 -5.59 14.06
N ASP A 143 17.93 -5.10 12.88
CA ASP A 143 18.04 -3.69 12.46
C ASP A 143 16.76 -2.90 12.77
N ILE A 144 15.64 -3.58 13.01
CA ILE A 144 14.36 -2.96 13.33
C ILE A 144 14.42 -2.32 14.72
N ARG A 145 13.96 -1.06 14.82
CA ARG A 145 13.95 -0.29 16.06
C ARG A 145 12.55 0.22 16.34
N THR A 146 12.16 0.23 17.61
CA THR A 146 10.91 0.85 18.06
C THR A 146 11.21 2.22 18.63
N TYR A 147 10.53 3.24 18.09
CA TYR A 147 10.65 4.61 18.55
C TYR A 147 9.35 5.06 19.22
N LYS A 148 9.49 5.97 20.19
CA LYS A 148 8.36 6.63 20.85
C LYS A 148 8.50 8.12 20.68
N ALA A 149 7.53 8.75 20.02
CA ALA A 149 7.48 10.21 19.92
C ALA A 149 7.10 10.82 21.28
N THR A 150 7.86 11.82 21.72
CA THR A 150 7.59 12.61 22.93
C THR A 150 7.31 14.06 22.53
N GLY A 151 6.51 14.78 23.33
CA GLY A 151 6.21 16.19 23.05
C GLY A 151 5.34 16.42 21.82
N LEU A 152 4.47 15.48 21.47
CA LEU A 152 3.55 15.61 20.35
C LEU A 152 2.68 16.87 20.49
N LYS A 153 2.75 17.75 19.48
CA LYS A 153 1.83 18.88 19.36
C LYS A 153 0.53 18.35 18.76
N VAL A 154 -0.51 18.25 19.59
CA VAL A 154 -1.85 17.87 19.12
C VAL A 154 -2.36 18.97 18.20
N VAL A 155 -2.68 18.62 16.96
CA VAL A 155 -3.34 19.52 16.02
C VAL A 155 -4.80 19.69 16.45
N ASP A 156 -5.23 20.94 16.68
CA ASP A 156 -6.66 21.23 16.88
C ASP A 156 -7.39 21.03 15.54
N THR A 157 -7.93 19.84 15.37
CA THR A 157 -8.62 19.43 14.14
C THR A 157 -9.80 20.33 13.81
N ARG A 158 -10.42 21.00 14.81
CA ARG A 158 -11.59 21.88 14.60
C ARG A 158 -11.22 23.19 13.90
N LYS A 159 -9.99 23.66 14.12
CA LYS A 159 -9.47 24.92 13.54
C LYS A 159 -8.58 24.68 12.32
N HIS A 160 -8.36 23.42 11.94
CA HIS A 160 -7.46 23.08 10.86
C HIS A 160 -8.05 23.41 9.48
N LYS A 161 -7.21 23.87 8.53
CA LYS A 161 -7.63 24.19 7.14
C LYS A 161 -8.33 23.02 6.44
N PHE A 162 -7.96 21.78 6.79
CA PHE A 162 -8.52 20.55 6.24
C PHE A 162 -9.64 19.91 7.07
N VAL A 163 -10.18 20.61 8.10
CA VAL A 163 -11.24 20.07 8.98
C VAL A 163 -12.41 19.46 8.23
N ARG A 164 -12.83 20.04 7.09
CA ARG A 164 -13.95 19.51 6.29
C ARG A 164 -13.67 18.14 5.69
N TYR A 165 -12.42 17.84 5.38
CA TYR A 165 -11.98 16.54 4.87
C TYR A 165 -11.77 15.56 6.03
N TRP A 166 -11.16 16.03 7.11
CA TRP A 166 -10.80 15.20 8.26
C TRP A 166 -11.94 14.93 9.22
N ALA A 167 -12.95 15.78 9.32
CA ALA A 167 -14.10 15.54 10.20
C ALA A 167 -14.75 14.19 9.90
N LYS A 168 -14.69 13.76 8.63
CA LYS A 168 -15.11 12.44 8.18
C LYS A 168 -14.16 11.34 8.63
N LEU A 169 -12.87 11.60 8.78
CA LEU A 169 -11.86 10.61 9.20
C LEU A 169 -11.63 10.57 10.72
N ALA A 170 -11.94 11.66 11.44
CA ALA A 170 -11.62 11.91 12.84
C ALA A 170 -12.66 11.37 13.84
N SER A 171 -13.52 10.43 13.42
CA SER A 171 -14.42 9.77 14.37
C SER A 171 -13.60 8.86 15.30
N PRO A 172 -13.84 8.88 16.63
CA PRO A 172 -13.14 7.99 17.56
C PRO A 172 -13.45 6.51 17.33
N HIS A 173 -14.48 6.20 16.52
CA HIS A 173 -14.87 4.84 16.17
C HIS A 173 -14.29 4.37 14.82
N VAL A 174 -13.47 5.19 14.17
CA VAL A 174 -12.85 4.85 12.90
C VAL A 174 -11.37 4.57 13.14
N ALA A 175 -10.94 3.35 12.84
CA ALA A 175 -9.52 3.03 12.79
C ALA A 175 -8.87 3.82 11.64
N VAL A 176 -7.75 4.49 11.94
CA VAL A 176 -6.97 5.24 10.96
C VAL A 176 -5.57 4.67 10.87
N VAL A 177 -5.03 4.65 9.65
CA VAL A 177 -3.61 4.42 9.39
C VAL A 177 -2.97 5.79 9.24
N GLY A 178 -1.87 6.04 9.95
CA GLY A 178 -1.09 7.28 9.86
C GLY A 178 0.18 7.07 9.04
N LEU A 179 0.60 8.12 8.32
CA LEU A 179 1.92 8.18 7.70
C LEU A 179 2.87 8.94 8.64
N LEU A 180 4.10 8.47 8.73
CA LEU A 180 5.18 9.18 9.43
C LEU A 180 6.14 9.75 8.41
N PHE A 181 6.31 11.07 8.43
CA PHE A 181 7.26 11.77 7.57
C PHE A 181 8.51 12.11 8.38
N TYR A 182 9.68 11.72 7.88
CA TYR A 182 10.97 12.08 8.46
C TYR A 182 11.65 13.12 7.59
N LYS A 183 12.06 14.25 8.19
CA LYS A 183 12.64 15.42 7.51
C LYS A 183 11.77 15.91 6.32
N PRO A 184 10.49 16.28 6.55
CA PRO A 184 9.66 16.83 5.48
C PRO A 184 10.31 18.11 4.90
N SER A 185 10.13 18.34 3.60
CA SER A 185 10.55 19.58 2.96
C SER A 185 9.92 20.78 3.67
N PRO A 186 10.63 21.91 3.85
CA PRO A 186 10.03 23.13 4.40
C PRO A 186 8.91 23.69 3.51
N GLU A 187 8.80 23.22 2.27
CA GLU A 187 7.77 23.63 1.30
C GLU A 187 6.44 22.90 1.47
N TYR A 188 6.45 21.73 2.12
CA TYR A 188 5.27 20.87 2.22
C TYR A 188 5.07 20.38 3.66
N GLU A 189 3.91 20.69 4.22
CA GLU A 189 3.49 20.08 5.48
C GLU A 189 3.05 18.63 5.23
N ALA A 190 3.13 17.79 6.27
CA ALA A 190 2.74 16.36 6.19
C ALA A 190 1.32 16.16 5.64
N GLU A 191 0.43 17.10 5.97
CA GLU A 191 -0.95 17.13 5.53
C GLU A 191 -1.08 17.39 4.03
N ASP A 192 -0.24 18.27 3.48
CA ASP A 192 -0.27 18.60 2.06
C ASP A 192 0.15 17.37 1.24
N ILE A 193 1.13 16.61 1.74
CA ILE A 193 1.55 15.33 1.15
C ILE A 193 0.45 14.27 1.28
N ALA A 194 -0.17 14.13 2.46
CA ALA A 194 -1.25 13.17 2.68
C ALA A 194 -2.45 13.43 1.75
N HIS A 195 -2.79 14.68 1.48
CA HIS A 195 -3.82 15.05 0.51
C HIS A 195 -3.45 14.73 -0.94
N GLN A 196 -2.17 14.58 -1.24
CA GLN A 196 -1.62 14.31 -2.56
C GLN A 196 -1.02 12.90 -2.66
N ILE A 197 -1.48 11.94 -1.85
CA ILE A 197 -0.92 10.58 -1.81
C ILE A 197 -0.90 9.87 -3.19
N GLY A 198 -1.83 10.22 -4.08
CA GLY A 198 -1.82 9.70 -5.45
C GLY A 198 -0.71 10.25 -6.35
N LEU A 199 -0.14 11.41 -6.00
CA LEU A 199 1.06 11.95 -6.65
C LEU A 199 2.32 11.31 -6.08
N VAL A 200 2.33 10.91 -4.81
CA VAL A 200 3.45 10.16 -4.21
C VAL A 200 3.75 8.88 -4.99
N LEU A 201 2.72 8.23 -5.56
CA LEU A 201 2.86 7.04 -6.40
C LEU A 201 3.40 7.32 -7.82
N LYS A 202 3.56 8.58 -8.22
CA LYS A 202 4.07 8.96 -9.55
C LYS A 202 5.53 9.37 -9.43
N GLU A 203 6.38 8.76 -10.24
CA GLU A 203 7.77 9.18 -10.35
C GLU A 203 7.84 10.69 -10.71
N ASP A 204 8.68 11.42 -9.97
CA ASP A 204 8.95 12.87 -10.13
C ASP A 204 7.79 13.85 -9.85
N ALA A 205 6.66 13.40 -9.27
CA ALA A 205 5.53 14.30 -9.00
C ALA A 205 5.68 15.14 -7.71
N LEU A 206 6.59 14.76 -6.81
CA LEU A 206 6.99 15.57 -5.65
C LEU A 206 8.50 15.82 -5.72
N PRO A 207 8.99 17.03 -5.32
CA PRO A 207 10.42 17.28 -5.24
C PRO A 207 11.01 16.22 -4.29
N ARG A 208 11.95 15.43 -4.81
CA ARG A 208 12.47 14.25 -4.12
C ARG A 208 12.88 14.64 -2.71
N CYS A 209 12.16 14.12 -1.71
CA CYS A 209 12.68 14.00 -0.36
C CYS A 209 13.89 13.08 -0.49
N ARG A 210 15.08 13.65 -0.72
CA ARG A 210 16.32 12.88 -0.80
C ARG A 210 16.56 12.28 0.57
N PHE A 211 16.19 11.02 0.75
CA PHE A 211 16.64 10.21 1.86
C PHE A 211 18.10 9.85 1.57
N SER A 212 19.00 10.74 1.99
CA SER A 212 20.45 10.49 2.08
C SER A 212 20.81 9.96 3.46
#